data_AF-A0A2G6DT31-F1
#
_entry.id   AF-A0A2G6DT31-F1
#
_cell.length_a   1.000
_cell.length_b   1.000
_cell.length_c   1.000
_cell.angle_alpha   90.00
_cell.angle_beta   90.00
_cell.angle_gamma   90.00
#
_symmetry.space_group_name_H-M   'P 1'
#
loop_
_entity.id
_entity.type
_entity.pdbx_description
1 polymer ?
#
loop_
_entity_poly.entity_id
_entity_poly.type
_entity_poly.pdbx_seq_one_letter_code
_entity_poly.pdbx_strand_id
1 'polypeptide(L)'
;MQVQKNSDSVLDDNKIRIGNMRIGMFTGSFVLEDCERDRVIKTCKKIWRHLRRERRYGVDPMGLHRFDLVPAFARSDDLVAENLGGLYIKGIYEVNGHSPECLAAASMIRHHYPHIPCVNAAEIVAERILDVYGDVPIAFVVGQGSALKASWYQYLVNDLVAAGLNITIMTPKEVMKKKMKHMWRWGDARINGENDYVFSRGFVEWLHTQNEHIIFNRVLRTEDDVTNKSLLLSSSDPDVAILLGENRPLDNNSIWWSVDQHDHQRLMAKPDGGSSGKGLIFGEQHPTTAWIDELQKVLKGGKQKYSLWETQWLPSVTIDGEDFAIDFNPAFWIDGDDIEYLYTIIRVDFYERYRQERKINVSQGAGIAGLIY
;
A
#
# COMPACT_ATOMS: atom_id res chain seq x y z
N MET A 1 -24.46 42.91 23.91
CA MET A 1 -23.47 42.65 22.84
C MET A 1 -23.45 41.15 22.62
N GLN A 2 -24.23 40.69 21.64
CA GLN A 2 -24.30 39.29 21.24
C GLN A 2 -23.03 38.93 20.48
N VAL A 3 -22.30 37.91 20.94
CA VAL A 3 -21.31 37.23 20.11
C VAL A 3 -22.06 36.17 19.31
N GLN A 4 -21.99 36.31 17.99
CA GLN A 4 -22.62 35.44 17.00
C GLN A 4 -22.25 33.96 17.24
N LYS A 5 -23.29 33.13 17.36
CA LYS A 5 -23.27 31.73 16.94
C LYS A 5 -22.97 31.68 15.44
N ASN A 6 -21.97 30.89 15.04
CA ASN A 6 -21.94 30.13 13.80
C ASN A 6 -20.65 29.30 13.71
N SER A 7 -20.74 28.03 14.10
CA SER A 7 -20.44 26.91 13.19
C SER A 7 -20.86 25.63 13.87
N ASP A 8 -21.92 25.03 13.34
CA ASP A 8 -22.37 23.68 13.67
C ASP A 8 -21.21 22.69 13.47
N SER A 9 -20.54 22.33 14.56
CA SER A 9 -19.76 21.10 14.66
C SER A 9 -20.59 20.12 15.47
N VAL A 10 -21.58 19.52 14.81
CA VAL A 10 -22.16 18.26 15.28
C VAL A 10 -21.06 17.23 15.14
N LEU A 11 -20.49 16.82 16.27
CA LEU A 11 -19.74 15.58 16.38
C LEU A 11 -20.71 14.46 16.01
N ASP A 12 -20.52 13.90 14.82
CA ASP A 12 -21.02 12.58 14.46
C ASP A 12 -19.90 11.63 14.89
N ASP A 13 -20.05 10.98 16.05
CA ASP A 13 -18.99 10.50 16.96
C ASP A 13 -17.90 9.58 16.38
N ASN A 14 -17.94 9.24 15.09
CA ASN A 14 -17.01 8.31 14.42
C ASN A 14 -16.28 8.89 13.18
N LYS A 15 -16.38 10.21 12.91
CA LYS A 15 -15.82 10.82 11.67
C LYS A 15 -14.89 12.00 11.96
N ILE A 16 -13.61 11.83 11.66
CA ILE A 16 -12.58 12.86 11.76
C ILE A 16 -12.28 13.46 10.37
N ARG A 17 -11.89 14.74 10.32
CA ARG A 17 -11.31 15.36 9.12
C ARG A 17 -9.87 15.81 9.36
N ILE A 18 -8.93 15.36 8.54
CA ILE A 18 -7.56 15.89 8.47
C ILE A 18 -7.35 16.47 7.07
N GLY A 19 -7.26 17.81 6.99
CA GLY A 19 -7.30 18.52 5.70
C GLY A 19 -8.61 18.24 4.95
N ASN A 20 -8.51 17.75 3.70
CA ASN A 20 -9.67 17.35 2.89
C ASN A 20 -10.05 15.86 3.07
N MET A 21 -9.31 15.08 3.85
CA MET A 21 -9.58 13.66 4.06
C MET A 21 -10.55 13.46 5.22
N ARG A 22 -11.62 12.69 5.01
CA ARG A 22 -12.42 12.13 6.10
C ARG A 22 -11.75 10.83 6.55
N ILE A 23 -11.63 10.62 7.85
CA ILE A 23 -11.10 9.41 8.47
C ILE A 23 -12.23 8.91 9.36
N GLY A 24 -12.88 7.81 8.97
CA GLY A 24 -13.70 7.04 9.89
C GLY A 24 -12.76 6.31 10.84
N MET A 25 -12.91 6.51 12.15
CA MET A 25 -12.14 5.75 13.13
C MET A 25 -13.01 4.62 13.64
N PHE A 26 -12.76 3.40 13.17
CA PHE A 26 -13.20 2.21 13.89
C PHE A 26 -12.20 1.96 15.02
N THR A 27 -12.63 2.20 16.25
CA THR A 27 -11.87 1.80 17.45
C THR A 27 -12.11 0.31 17.68
N GLY A 28 -11.21 -0.52 17.15
CA GLY A 28 -11.21 -1.96 17.36
C GLY A 28 -9.89 -2.56 16.92
N SER A 29 -9.24 -3.31 17.80
CA SER A 29 -8.11 -4.16 17.42
C SER A 29 -8.67 -5.39 16.73
N PHE A 30 -8.55 -5.49 15.41
CA PHE A 30 -8.73 -6.76 14.72
C PHE A 30 -7.53 -7.64 15.09
N VAL A 31 -7.71 -8.50 16.09
CA VAL A 31 -6.71 -9.50 16.44
C VAL A 31 -6.85 -10.63 15.44
N LEU A 32 -5.80 -10.87 14.68
CA LEU A 32 -5.70 -12.07 13.86
C LEU A 32 -5.33 -13.23 14.77
N GLU A 33 -6.07 -14.33 14.69
CA GLU A 33 -5.62 -15.55 15.33
C GLU A 33 -4.27 -16.01 14.74
N ASP A 34 -3.45 -16.70 15.54
CA ASP A 34 -2.15 -17.20 15.09
C ASP A 34 -2.25 -18.01 13.79
N CYS A 35 -3.32 -18.81 13.65
CA CYS A 35 -3.53 -19.62 12.47
C CYS A 35 -3.85 -18.79 11.21
N GLU A 36 -4.54 -17.66 11.36
CA GLU A 36 -4.84 -16.74 10.26
C GLU A 36 -3.61 -15.94 9.88
N ARG A 37 -2.86 -15.46 10.87
CA ARG A 37 -1.55 -14.82 10.67
C ARG A 37 -0.62 -15.73 9.89
N ASP A 38 -0.48 -16.99 10.28
CA ASP A 38 0.40 -17.95 9.61
C ASP A 38 -0.02 -18.21 8.16
N ARG A 39 -1.33 -18.22 7.87
CA ARG A 39 -1.85 -18.30 6.49
C ARG A 39 -1.48 -17.06 5.68
N VAL A 40 -1.63 -15.86 6.24
CA VAL A 40 -1.22 -14.60 5.61
C VAL A 40 0.27 -14.62 5.31
N ILE A 41 1.10 -14.96 6.30
CA ILE A 41 2.56 -15.04 6.16
C ILE A 41 2.94 -16.04 5.06
N LYS A 42 2.36 -17.24 5.07
CA LYS A 42 2.61 -18.28 4.06
C LYS A 42 2.23 -17.79 2.66
N THR A 43 1.11 -17.08 2.53
CA THR A 43 0.63 -16.52 1.27
C THR A 43 1.58 -15.44 0.75
N CYS A 44 1.93 -14.45 1.59
CA CYS A 44 2.87 -13.39 1.21
C CYS A 44 4.27 -13.94 0.88
N LYS A 45 4.76 -14.94 1.62
CA LYS A 45 6.01 -15.66 1.29
C LYS A 45 5.94 -16.30 -0.09
N LYS A 46 4.81 -16.89 -0.45
CA LYS A 46 4.61 -17.53 -1.75
C LYS A 46 4.59 -16.50 -2.88
N ILE A 47 3.85 -15.40 -2.71
CA ILE A 47 3.83 -14.27 -3.66
C ILE A 47 5.24 -13.69 -3.82
N TRP A 48 5.95 -13.45 -2.71
CA TRP A 48 7.31 -12.91 -2.72
C TRP A 48 8.27 -13.79 -3.53
N ARG A 49 8.26 -15.11 -3.30
CA ARG A 49 9.07 -16.06 -4.08
C ARG A 49 8.72 -16.05 -5.56
N HIS A 50 7.45 -15.89 -5.92
CA HIS A 50 7.05 -15.75 -7.32
C HIS A 50 7.66 -14.47 -7.92
N LEU A 51 7.46 -13.31 -7.29
CA LEU A 51 8.05 -12.05 -7.73
C LEU A 51 9.57 -12.17 -7.91
N ARG A 52 10.24 -12.83 -6.95
CA ARG A 52 11.68 -13.09 -6.97
C ARG A 52 12.14 -14.01 -8.10
N ARG A 53 11.32 -14.96 -8.56
CA ARG A 53 11.68 -15.84 -9.67
C ARG A 53 11.57 -15.16 -11.03
N GLU A 54 10.60 -14.25 -11.17
CA GLU A 54 10.37 -13.52 -12.43
C GLU A 54 11.50 -12.54 -12.76
N ARG A 55 12.41 -12.25 -11.82
CA ARG A 55 13.53 -11.32 -12.03
C ARG A 55 14.83 -11.81 -11.38
N ARG A 56 15.94 -11.73 -12.11
CA ARG A 56 17.28 -11.84 -11.51
C ARG A 56 17.75 -10.44 -11.15
N TYR A 57 17.84 -10.15 -9.86
CA TYR A 57 18.18 -8.82 -9.39
C TYR A 57 19.69 -8.63 -9.36
N GLY A 58 20.16 -7.48 -9.82
CA GLY A 58 21.53 -7.05 -9.58
C GLY A 58 21.79 -6.63 -8.13
N VAL A 59 20.72 -6.30 -7.38
CA VAL A 59 20.76 -5.90 -5.98
C VAL A 59 19.47 -6.36 -5.29
N ASP A 60 19.59 -6.94 -4.11
CA ASP A 60 18.43 -7.41 -3.35
C ASP A 60 17.57 -6.25 -2.79
N PRO A 61 16.24 -6.37 -2.88
CA PRO A 61 15.32 -5.46 -2.19
C PRO A 61 15.50 -5.61 -0.68
N MET A 62 15.42 -4.48 0.03
CA MET A 62 15.61 -4.43 1.48
C MET A 62 14.74 -3.34 2.09
N GLY A 63 14.11 -3.64 3.22
CA GLY A 63 13.31 -2.70 4.03
C GLY A 63 11.84 -3.09 4.15
N LEU A 64 10.99 -2.10 4.39
CA LEU A 64 9.58 -2.31 4.72
C LEU A 64 8.71 -2.48 3.48
N HIS A 65 8.12 -3.65 3.26
CA HIS A 65 7.19 -3.90 2.16
C HIS A 65 5.79 -4.20 2.68
N ARG A 66 4.78 -3.71 1.97
CA ARG A 66 3.35 -3.92 2.28
C ARG A 66 2.68 -4.64 1.12
N PHE A 67 1.84 -5.61 1.43
CA PHE A 67 1.03 -6.32 0.44
C PHE A 67 -0.40 -5.83 0.54
N ASP A 68 -0.97 -5.34 -0.55
CA ASP A 68 -2.36 -4.89 -0.60
C ASP A 68 -3.22 -6.10 -0.97
N LEU A 69 -3.73 -6.79 0.05
CA LEU A 69 -4.45 -8.05 -0.11
C LEU A 69 -5.97 -7.83 -0.12
N VAL A 70 -6.66 -8.71 -0.85
CA VAL A 70 -8.11 -8.81 -0.83
C VAL A 70 -8.50 -9.91 0.15
N PRO A 71 -9.00 -9.55 1.35
CA PRO A 71 -9.44 -10.56 2.31
C PRO A 71 -10.77 -11.17 1.85
N ALA A 72 -11.07 -12.33 2.39
CA ALA A 72 -12.39 -12.91 2.40
C ALA A 72 -12.60 -13.67 3.71
N PHE A 73 -13.84 -13.74 4.14
CA PHE A 73 -14.22 -14.24 5.45
C PHE A 73 -15.23 -15.38 5.28
N ALA A 74 -14.88 -16.56 5.77
CA ALA A 74 -15.77 -17.72 5.75
C ALA A 74 -16.74 -17.62 6.94
N ARG A 75 -17.96 -17.11 6.73
CA ARG A 75 -18.98 -17.05 7.80
C ARG A 75 -19.13 -18.43 8.45
N SER A 76 -19.03 -18.51 9.78
CA SER A 76 -19.53 -19.67 10.51
C SER A 76 -21.05 -19.57 10.58
N ASP A 77 -21.75 -20.69 10.36
CA ASP A 77 -23.21 -20.78 10.46
C ASP A 77 -23.73 -20.45 11.88
N ASP A 78 -22.85 -20.43 12.88
CA ASP A 78 -23.15 -19.98 14.24
C ASP A 78 -23.12 -18.45 14.32
N LEU A 79 -24.31 -17.86 14.10
CA LEU A 79 -24.64 -16.44 14.27
C LEU A 79 -24.49 -15.99 15.73
N VAL A 80 -23.25 -15.76 16.17
CA VAL A 80 -22.96 -14.73 17.17
C VAL A 80 -22.37 -13.55 16.40
N ALA A 81 -22.99 -12.38 16.51
CA ALA A 81 -22.81 -11.19 15.67
C ALA A 81 -21.39 -10.57 15.61
N GLU A 82 -20.39 -11.24 16.18
CA GLU A 82 -19.04 -10.71 16.39
C GLU A 82 -17.94 -11.58 15.74
N ASN A 83 -18.28 -12.74 15.15
CA ASN A 83 -17.30 -13.60 14.49
C ASN A 83 -17.43 -13.48 12.96
N LEU A 84 -16.45 -12.86 12.31
CA LEU A 84 -16.37 -12.81 10.84
C LEU A 84 -16.09 -14.19 10.22
N GLY A 85 -15.71 -15.16 11.06
CA GLY A 85 -15.26 -16.48 10.68
C GLY A 85 -13.83 -16.46 10.13
N GLY A 86 -13.39 -17.56 9.51
CA GLY A 86 -11.98 -17.72 9.14
C GLY A 86 -11.54 -16.78 8.02
N LEU A 87 -10.45 -16.04 8.25
CA LEU A 87 -9.77 -15.22 7.24
C LEU A 87 -9.05 -16.10 6.20
N TYR A 88 -9.27 -15.79 4.93
CA TYR A 88 -8.45 -16.24 3.82
C TYR A 88 -8.19 -15.10 2.84
N ILE A 89 -7.12 -15.23 2.05
CA ILE A 89 -6.74 -14.23 1.06
C ILE A 89 -7.29 -14.67 -0.30
N LYS A 90 -8.19 -13.86 -0.86
CA LYS A 90 -8.82 -14.09 -2.15
C LYS A 90 -7.98 -13.54 -3.30
N GLY A 91 -7.17 -12.53 -3.06
CA GLY A 91 -6.31 -11.96 -4.09
C GLY A 91 -5.35 -10.89 -3.59
N ILE A 92 -4.64 -10.28 -4.54
CA ILE A 92 -3.63 -9.25 -4.30
C ILE A 92 -3.71 -8.17 -5.38
N TYR A 93 -3.68 -6.91 -4.95
CA TYR A 93 -3.69 -5.76 -5.84
C TYR A 93 -2.31 -5.19 -6.15
N GLU A 94 -1.44 -5.20 -5.16
CA GLU A 94 -0.18 -4.48 -5.21
C GLU A 94 0.79 -4.95 -4.13
N VAL A 95 2.09 -4.86 -4.43
CA VAL A 95 3.14 -4.88 -3.43
C VAL A 95 3.76 -3.49 -3.39
N ASN A 96 3.72 -2.84 -2.24
CA ASN A 96 4.22 -1.50 -2.03
C ASN A 96 5.54 -1.57 -1.26
N GLY A 97 6.62 -1.04 -1.84
CA GLY A 97 7.97 -1.09 -1.25
C GLY A 97 8.77 0.18 -1.46
N HIS A 98 8.12 1.27 -1.90
CA HIS A 98 8.82 2.51 -2.18
C HIS A 98 8.91 3.45 -0.97
N SER A 99 7.83 3.61 -0.22
CA SER A 99 7.78 4.55 0.89
C SER A 99 6.87 4.02 2.02
N PRO A 100 7.21 4.28 3.29
CA PRO A 100 6.44 3.80 4.45
C PRO A 100 5.21 4.70 4.72
N GLU A 101 4.44 5.06 3.69
CA GLU A 101 3.35 6.05 3.82
C GLU A 101 2.28 5.65 4.82
N CYS A 102 1.88 4.37 4.82
CA CYS A 102 0.87 3.88 5.78
C CYS A 102 1.38 3.83 7.22
N LEU A 103 2.68 3.57 7.41
CA LEU A 103 3.29 3.62 8.73
C LEU A 103 3.29 5.06 9.28
N ALA A 104 3.59 6.04 8.43
CA ALA A 104 3.50 7.45 8.85
C ALA A 104 2.07 7.91 9.12
N ALA A 105 1.09 7.44 8.34
CA ALA A 105 -0.32 7.71 8.61
C ALA A 105 -0.76 7.12 9.95
N ALA A 106 -0.32 5.90 10.27
CA ALA A 106 -0.54 5.24 11.56
C ALA A 106 0.04 6.07 12.73
N SER A 107 1.30 6.50 12.63
CA SER A 107 1.92 7.41 13.61
C SER A 107 1.12 8.70 13.78
N MET A 108 0.78 9.38 12.68
CA MET A 108 -0.01 10.61 12.72
C MET A 108 -1.34 10.44 13.48
N ILE A 109 -2.07 9.35 13.23
CA ILE A 109 -3.34 9.07 13.91
C ILE A 109 -3.13 8.89 15.41
N ARG A 110 -2.10 8.12 15.82
CA ARG A 110 -1.77 7.92 17.23
C ARG A 110 -1.46 9.23 17.97
N HIS A 111 -0.76 10.15 17.32
CA HIS A 111 -0.44 11.47 17.88
C HIS A 111 -1.66 12.40 17.99
N HIS A 112 -2.56 12.38 16.99
CA HIS A 112 -3.75 13.22 17.02
C HIS A 112 -4.88 12.64 17.90
N TYR A 113 -4.91 11.32 18.08
CA TYR A 113 -5.96 10.61 18.80
C TYR A 113 -5.36 9.67 19.86
N PRO A 114 -4.63 10.20 20.86
CA PRO A 114 -3.92 9.38 21.83
C PRO A 114 -4.83 8.56 22.76
N HIS A 115 -6.14 8.87 22.78
CA HIS A 115 -7.14 8.11 23.52
C HIS A 115 -7.61 6.84 22.80
N ILE A 116 -7.25 6.68 21.52
CA ILE A 116 -7.60 5.50 20.74
C ILE A 116 -6.46 4.50 20.85
N PRO A 117 -6.69 3.30 21.43
CA PRO A 117 -5.66 2.29 21.55
C PRO A 117 -5.22 1.88 20.14
N CYS A 118 -3.96 2.15 19.83
CA CYS A 118 -3.34 1.89 18.54
C CYS A 118 -1.94 1.34 18.79
N VAL A 119 -1.64 0.18 18.19
CA VAL A 119 -0.29 -0.37 18.23
C VAL A 119 0.69 0.59 17.56
N ASN A 120 1.81 0.82 18.23
CA ASN A 120 2.88 1.65 17.70
C ASN A 120 3.70 0.86 16.67
N ALA A 121 3.19 0.75 15.44
CA ALA A 121 3.87 0.01 14.38
C ALA A 121 5.29 0.54 14.08
N ALA A 122 5.58 1.81 14.40
CA ALA A 122 6.91 2.38 14.25
C ALA A 122 7.92 1.77 15.25
N GLU A 123 7.48 1.43 16.46
CA GLU A 123 8.31 0.76 17.47
C GLU A 123 8.72 -0.65 17.03
N ILE A 124 7.77 -1.43 16.49
CA ILE A 124 8.07 -2.77 15.91
C ILE A 124 9.12 -2.66 14.81
N VAL A 125 9.03 -1.64 13.95
CA VAL A 125 10.02 -1.44 12.88
C VAL A 125 11.36 -0.95 13.44
N ALA A 126 11.35 -0.11 14.48
CA ALA A 126 12.55 0.36 15.14
C ALA A 126 13.31 -0.79 15.82
N GLU A 127 12.62 -1.64 16.56
CA GLU A 127 13.18 -2.86 17.16
C GLU A 127 13.85 -3.72 16.10
N ARG A 128 13.16 -3.98 14.98
CA ARG A 128 13.75 -4.77 13.88
C ARG A 128 15.02 -4.14 13.32
N ILE A 129 15.05 -2.83 13.14
CA ILE A 129 16.24 -2.14 12.65
C ILE A 129 17.39 -2.21 13.67
N LEU A 130 17.10 -2.03 14.95
CA LEU A 130 18.08 -2.15 16.03
C LEU A 130 18.65 -3.57 16.15
N ASP A 131 17.80 -4.59 16.02
CA ASP A 131 18.23 -5.99 16.09
C ASP A 131 19.18 -6.37 14.95
N VAL A 132 18.93 -5.86 13.74
CA VAL A 132 19.71 -6.21 12.55
C VAL A 132 20.96 -5.35 12.40
N TYR A 133 20.85 -4.04 12.67
CA TYR A 133 21.91 -3.07 12.35
C TYR A 133 22.53 -2.41 13.59
N GLY A 134 21.95 -2.58 14.78
CA GLY A 134 22.35 -1.89 16.00
C GLY A 134 21.98 -0.42 16.02
N ASP A 135 22.52 0.31 16.99
CA ASP A 135 22.40 1.77 17.07
C ASP A 135 23.33 2.43 16.04
N VAL A 136 22.82 2.59 14.82
CA VAL A 136 23.52 3.26 13.71
C VAL A 136 22.85 4.58 13.34
N PRO A 137 23.62 5.62 12.94
CA PRO A 137 23.04 6.84 12.41
C PRO A 137 22.32 6.58 11.09
N ILE A 138 21.02 6.91 11.04
CA ILE A 138 20.15 6.75 9.86
C ILE A 138 19.77 8.13 9.33
N ALA A 139 20.04 8.38 8.05
CA ALA A 139 19.51 9.55 7.37
C ALA A 139 18.10 9.28 6.83
N PHE A 140 17.10 9.96 7.39
CA PHE A 140 15.75 9.96 6.85
C PHE A 140 15.63 11.01 5.74
N VAL A 141 15.68 10.55 4.49
CA VAL A 141 15.85 11.40 3.31
C VAL A 141 14.51 11.88 2.80
N VAL A 142 14.27 13.19 2.85
CA VAL A 142 13.03 13.82 2.38
C VAL A 142 13.32 14.65 1.14
N GLY A 143 12.64 14.35 0.03
CA GLY A 143 12.76 15.12 -1.20
C GLY A 143 11.79 16.32 -1.27
N GLN A 144 11.72 16.99 -2.42
CA GLN A 144 10.95 18.24 -2.61
C GLN A 144 9.46 18.01 -2.91
N GLY A 145 8.88 16.92 -2.39
CA GLY A 145 7.53 16.46 -2.68
C GLY A 145 6.41 17.29 -2.05
N SER A 146 5.16 16.99 -2.46
CA SER A 146 3.95 17.74 -2.10
C SER A 146 3.82 18.09 -0.59
N ALA A 147 3.47 19.33 -0.29
CA ALA A 147 3.33 19.87 1.08
C ALA A 147 2.39 19.05 1.99
N LEU A 148 1.41 18.33 1.42
CA LEU A 148 0.43 17.57 2.20
C LEU A 148 0.99 16.25 2.77
N LYS A 149 1.75 15.49 1.98
CA LYS A 149 2.46 14.28 2.45
C LYS A 149 3.72 14.62 3.25
N ALA A 150 4.24 15.85 3.09
CA ALA A 150 5.40 16.32 3.82
C ALA A 150 5.13 16.54 5.32
N SER A 151 3.89 16.55 5.80
CA SER A 151 3.62 16.69 7.24
C SER A 151 3.64 15.36 8.01
N TRP A 152 3.35 14.23 7.34
CA TRP A 152 3.15 12.96 8.03
C TRP A 152 4.44 12.31 8.51
N TYR A 153 5.53 12.46 7.75
CA TYR A 153 6.79 11.81 8.09
C TYR A 153 7.34 12.28 9.44
N GLN A 154 7.00 13.48 9.91
CA GLN A 154 7.50 14.00 11.18
C GLN A 154 6.97 13.16 12.35
N TYR A 155 5.71 12.73 12.30
CA TYR A 155 5.14 11.83 13.30
C TYR A 155 5.85 10.48 13.32
N LEU A 156 6.13 9.93 12.13
CA LEU A 156 6.89 8.69 12.00
C LEU A 156 8.31 8.82 12.58
N VAL A 157 9.05 9.86 12.19
CA VAL A 157 10.41 10.08 12.69
C VAL A 157 10.41 10.25 14.20
N ASN A 158 9.45 10.99 14.76
CA ASN A 158 9.33 11.14 16.21
C ASN A 158 9.11 9.79 16.91
N ASP A 159 8.26 8.92 16.36
CA ASP A 159 8.00 7.58 16.93
C ASP A 159 9.23 6.69 16.87
N LEU A 160 9.93 6.68 15.73
CA LEU A 160 11.14 5.90 15.53
C LEU A 160 12.28 6.36 16.47
N VAL A 161 12.43 7.68 16.67
CA VAL A 161 13.40 8.25 17.61
C VAL A 161 13.02 7.91 19.05
N ALA A 162 11.73 8.00 19.40
CA ALA A 162 11.24 7.63 20.73
C ALA A 162 11.46 6.13 21.02
N ALA A 163 11.42 5.28 20.00
CA ALA A 163 11.76 3.87 20.06
C ALA A 163 13.27 3.57 20.03
N GLY A 164 14.13 4.61 20.06
CA GLY A 164 15.57 4.47 20.22
C GLY A 164 16.41 4.54 18.94
N LEU A 165 15.82 4.78 17.76
CA LEU A 165 16.62 4.94 16.54
C LEU A 165 17.31 6.31 16.47
N ASN A 166 18.59 6.30 16.10
CA ASN A 166 19.37 7.50 15.81
C ASN A 166 19.06 8.04 14.39
N ILE A 167 17.95 8.76 14.26
CA ILE A 167 17.49 9.31 12.98
C ILE A 167 17.78 10.80 12.87
N THR A 168 18.32 11.21 11.72
CA THR A 168 18.42 12.61 11.31
C THR A 168 17.67 12.82 9.99
N ILE A 169 16.76 13.80 9.94
CA ILE A 169 16.10 14.20 8.70
C ILE A 169 17.09 14.97 7.83
N MET A 170 17.22 14.58 6.56
CA MET A 170 18.17 15.17 5.63
C MET A 170 17.58 15.36 4.24
N THR A 171 18.06 16.36 3.52
CA THR A 171 17.81 16.52 2.08
C THR A 171 18.74 15.62 1.26
N PRO A 172 18.37 15.29 0.00
CA PRO A 172 19.24 14.58 -0.93
C PRO A 172 20.66 15.16 -1.03
N LYS A 173 20.78 16.49 -1.09
CA LYS A 173 22.08 17.17 -1.20
C LYS A 173 22.96 16.93 0.02
N GLU A 174 22.38 16.96 1.22
CA GLU A 174 23.14 16.76 2.46
C GLU A 174 23.59 15.31 2.62
N VAL A 175 22.73 14.36 2.29
CA VAL A 175 23.06 12.92 2.31
C VAL A 175 24.22 12.60 1.38
N MET A 176 24.17 13.10 0.14
CA MET A 176 25.27 12.94 -0.84
C MET A 176 26.56 13.58 -0.33
N LYS A 177 26.49 14.78 0.27
CA LYS A 177 27.66 15.48 0.81
C LYS A 177 28.28 14.76 2.01
N LYS A 178 27.45 14.26 2.94
CA LYS A 178 27.91 13.57 4.15
C LYS A 178 28.24 12.09 3.91
N LYS A 179 27.88 11.53 2.74
CA LYS A 179 28.07 10.12 2.38
C LYS A 179 27.49 9.17 3.43
N MET A 180 26.25 9.42 3.84
CA MET A 180 25.57 8.61 4.85
C MET A 180 25.47 7.16 4.40
N LYS A 181 25.82 6.22 5.28
CA LYS A 181 25.82 4.77 4.99
C LYS A 181 24.45 4.13 5.14
N HIS A 182 23.66 4.55 6.14
CA HIS A 182 22.30 4.07 6.38
C HIS A 182 21.31 5.16 6.03
N MET A 183 20.35 4.84 5.17
CA MET A 183 19.38 5.79 4.63
C MET A 183 18.01 5.16 4.58
N TRP A 184 16.98 5.96 4.91
CA TRP A 184 15.59 5.63 4.65
C TRP A 184 14.95 6.77 3.89
N ARG A 185 14.41 6.50 2.69
CA ARG A 185 13.80 7.54 1.87
C ARG A 185 12.31 7.70 2.14
N TRP A 186 11.84 8.95 2.10
CA TRP A 186 10.44 9.32 2.11
C TRP A 186 9.95 9.72 0.70
N GLY A 187 8.96 8.99 0.20
CA GLY A 187 8.31 9.24 -1.08
C GLY A 187 8.78 8.34 -2.23
N ASP A 188 8.01 8.36 -3.30
CA ASP A 188 8.26 7.56 -4.50
C ASP A 188 9.47 8.11 -5.29
N ALA A 189 10.29 7.18 -5.79
CA ALA A 189 11.45 7.48 -6.61
C ALA A 189 11.47 6.51 -7.81
N ARG A 190 11.44 7.04 -9.04
CA ARG A 190 11.59 6.25 -10.27
C ARG A 190 12.48 7.02 -11.26
N ILE A 191 13.25 6.29 -12.07
CA ILE A 191 14.24 6.86 -13.00
C ILE A 191 13.59 7.50 -14.26
N ASN A 192 12.38 7.06 -14.64
CA ASN A 192 11.84 7.25 -16.00
C ASN A 192 10.51 8.03 -16.09
N GLY A 193 10.16 8.89 -15.12
CA GLY A 193 8.93 9.68 -15.24
C GLY A 193 9.17 11.16 -14.97
N GLU A 194 8.67 12.02 -15.85
CA GLU A 194 9.13 13.41 -15.91
C GLU A 194 8.40 14.38 -14.96
N ASN A 195 7.29 14.02 -14.30
CA ASN A 195 6.43 15.07 -13.71
C ASN A 195 5.82 14.84 -12.30
N ASP A 196 6.08 13.73 -11.59
CA ASP A 196 5.37 13.44 -10.32
C ASP A 196 6.28 13.03 -9.12
N TYR A 197 7.61 13.19 -9.21
CA TYR A 197 8.52 12.55 -8.25
C TYR A 197 9.10 13.48 -7.19
N VAL A 198 9.29 12.90 -6.00
CA VAL A 198 9.82 13.58 -4.80
C VAL A 198 11.33 13.84 -4.90
N PHE A 199 12.04 13.04 -5.71
CA PHE A 199 13.50 13.08 -5.85
C PHE A 199 13.97 13.39 -7.27
N SER A 200 15.08 14.13 -7.39
CA SER A 200 15.70 14.43 -8.68
C SER A 200 16.36 13.19 -9.28
N ARG A 201 16.38 13.12 -10.61
CA ARG A 201 17.05 12.04 -11.37
C ARG A 201 18.50 11.81 -10.91
N GLY A 202 19.28 12.89 -10.73
CA GLY A 202 20.68 12.77 -10.30
C GLY A 202 20.85 12.16 -8.91
N PHE A 203 19.90 12.37 -7.99
CA PHE A 203 19.94 11.69 -6.68
C PHE A 203 19.59 10.20 -6.81
N VAL A 204 18.61 9.84 -7.64
CA VAL A 204 18.25 8.45 -7.88
C VAL A 204 19.41 7.70 -8.55
N GLU A 205 20.02 8.28 -9.57
CA GLU A 205 21.22 7.74 -10.20
C GLU A 205 22.37 7.58 -9.20
N TRP A 206 22.58 8.57 -8.32
CA TRP A 206 23.56 8.44 -7.24
C TRP A 206 23.25 7.25 -6.32
N LEU A 207 22.01 7.06 -5.85
CA LEU A 207 21.64 5.91 -5.01
C LEU A 207 22.00 4.57 -5.66
N HIS A 208 21.82 4.42 -6.97
CA HIS A 208 22.18 3.20 -7.69
C HIS A 208 23.69 2.91 -7.75
N THR A 209 24.53 3.91 -7.50
CA THR A 209 25.98 3.72 -7.41
C THR A 209 26.46 3.32 -6.01
N GLN A 210 25.60 3.42 -4.99
CA GLN A 210 25.95 3.19 -3.59
C GLN A 210 25.70 1.72 -3.18
N ASN A 211 26.42 0.78 -3.80
CA ASN A 211 26.20 -0.65 -3.55
C ASN A 211 26.53 -1.08 -2.11
N GLU A 212 27.51 -0.44 -1.47
CA GLU A 212 27.92 -0.74 -0.10
C GLU A 212 27.04 -0.08 0.98
N HIS A 213 26.08 0.76 0.58
CA HIS A 213 25.22 1.49 1.52
C HIS A 213 23.95 0.69 1.84
N ILE A 214 23.46 0.84 3.07
CA ILE A 214 22.18 0.28 3.50
C ILE A 214 21.09 1.31 3.20
N ILE A 215 20.29 1.04 2.17
CA ILE A 215 19.19 1.90 1.74
C ILE A 215 17.89 1.14 1.98
N PHE A 216 17.19 1.47 3.05
CA PHE A 216 15.86 0.93 3.31
C PHE A 216 14.88 1.37 2.24
N ASN A 217 14.07 0.42 1.77
CA ASN A 217 13.23 0.56 0.61
C ASN A 217 14.05 1.00 -0.60
N ARG A 218 15.14 0.31 -0.96
CA ARG A 218 16.02 0.74 -2.07
C ARG A 218 15.24 1.07 -3.35
N VAL A 219 15.65 2.12 -4.07
CA VAL A 219 15.14 2.37 -5.42
C VAL A 219 15.76 1.34 -6.35
N LEU A 220 14.93 0.55 -7.00
CA LEU A 220 15.36 -0.42 -8.01
C LEU A 220 15.11 0.18 -9.40
N ARG A 221 15.88 -0.28 -10.39
CA ARG A 221 15.58 0.06 -11.78
C ARG A 221 14.22 -0.54 -12.15
N THR A 222 13.54 0.02 -13.16
CA THR A 222 12.15 -0.37 -13.46
C THR A 222 12.02 -1.87 -13.78
N GLU A 223 13.05 -2.42 -14.42
CA GLU A 223 13.21 -3.84 -14.73
C GLU A 223 13.50 -4.72 -13.51
N ASP A 224 14.00 -4.15 -12.41
CA ASP A 224 14.33 -4.87 -11.17
C ASP A 224 13.32 -4.60 -10.05
N ASP A 225 12.35 -3.72 -10.28
CA ASP A 225 11.41 -3.25 -9.27
C ASP A 225 10.34 -4.31 -8.96
N VAL A 226 10.49 -4.97 -7.82
CA VAL A 226 9.54 -5.95 -7.27
C VAL A 226 8.13 -5.40 -7.02
N THR A 227 8.00 -4.07 -6.95
CA THR A 227 6.71 -3.38 -6.77
C THR A 227 6.03 -3.07 -8.10
N ASN A 228 6.68 -3.42 -9.22
CA ASN A 228 6.13 -3.21 -10.54
C ASN A 228 4.91 -4.11 -10.75
N LYS A 229 3.77 -3.48 -11.00
CA LYS A 229 2.46 -4.13 -11.21
C LYS A 229 2.51 -5.16 -12.34
N SER A 230 3.38 -5.00 -13.33
CA SER A 230 3.54 -5.97 -14.42
C SER A 230 3.99 -7.37 -13.96
N LEU A 231 4.62 -7.48 -12.78
CA LEU A 231 5.02 -8.76 -12.20
C LEU A 231 3.85 -9.55 -11.59
N LEU A 232 2.69 -8.91 -11.47
CA LEU A 232 1.47 -9.48 -10.91
C LEU A 232 0.43 -9.78 -12.02
N LEU A 233 0.86 -9.85 -13.28
CA LEU A 233 -0.04 -10.12 -14.41
C LEU A 233 -0.32 -11.60 -14.59
N SER A 234 0.62 -12.48 -14.28
CA SER A 234 0.42 -13.92 -14.41
C SER A 234 1.45 -14.69 -13.61
N SER A 235 1.11 -15.92 -13.23
CA SER A 235 2.04 -16.86 -12.61
C SER A 235 1.85 -18.25 -13.20
N SER A 236 2.94 -19.01 -13.33
CA SER A 236 2.88 -20.44 -13.63
C SER A 236 2.61 -21.29 -12.39
N ASP A 237 2.72 -20.72 -11.18
CA ASP A 237 2.33 -21.37 -9.95
C ASP A 237 0.80 -21.28 -9.78
N PRO A 238 0.06 -22.40 -9.75
CA PRO A 238 -1.40 -22.38 -9.75
C PRO A 238 -1.99 -21.65 -8.54
N ASP A 239 -1.39 -21.76 -7.35
CA ASP A 239 -1.97 -21.09 -6.19
C ASP A 239 -1.70 -19.57 -6.23
N VAL A 240 -0.60 -19.13 -6.86
CA VAL A 240 -0.38 -17.69 -7.08
C VAL A 240 -1.28 -17.18 -8.19
N ALA A 241 -1.44 -17.95 -9.28
CA ALA A 241 -2.32 -17.58 -10.39
C ALA A 241 -3.75 -17.31 -9.93
N ILE A 242 -4.28 -18.12 -9.00
CA ILE A 242 -5.60 -17.89 -8.39
C ILE A 242 -5.68 -16.52 -7.68
N LEU A 243 -4.62 -16.12 -6.96
CA LEU A 243 -4.59 -14.85 -6.24
C LEU A 243 -4.48 -13.64 -7.17
N LEU A 244 -3.74 -13.79 -8.28
CA LEU A 244 -3.58 -12.72 -9.27
C LEU A 244 -4.86 -12.53 -10.09
N GLY A 245 -5.58 -13.61 -10.40
CA GLY A 245 -6.69 -13.59 -11.35
C GLY A 245 -6.22 -13.55 -12.81
N GLU A 246 -7.15 -13.31 -13.73
CA GLU A 246 -6.85 -13.24 -15.16
C GLU A 246 -6.46 -11.82 -15.60
N ASN A 247 -5.18 -11.48 -15.41
CA ASN A 247 -4.65 -10.16 -15.78
C ASN A 247 -3.82 -10.23 -17.07
N ARG A 248 -3.74 -9.12 -17.82
CA ARG A 248 -2.98 -9.04 -19.08
C ARG A 248 -2.38 -7.65 -19.29
N PRO A 249 -1.20 -7.53 -19.93
CA PRO A 249 -0.78 -6.26 -20.50
C PRO A 249 -1.86 -5.73 -21.44
N LEU A 250 -2.06 -4.40 -21.50
CA LEU A 250 -2.99 -3.82 -22.47
C LEU A 250 -2.33 -3.77 -23.86
N ASP A 251 -2.90 -4.52 -24.80
CA ASP A 251 -2.58 -4.49 -26.22
C ASP A 251 -3.84 -4.72 -27.07
N ASN A 252 -3.70 -4.71 -28.40
CA ASN A 252 -4.86 -4.90 -29.28
C ASN A 252 -5.53 -6.28 -29.08
N ASN A 253 -4.77 -7.32 -28.78
CA ASN A 253 -5.32 -8.67 -28.57
C ASN A 253 -6.05 -8.74 -27.23
N SER A 254 -5.51 -8.11 -26.18
CA SER A 254 -6.13 -8.09 -24.86
C SER A 254 -7.45 -7.32 -24.85
N ILE A 255 -7.60 -6.30 -25.71
CA ILE A 255 -8.88 -5.58 -25.90
C ILE A 255 -9.96 -6.54 -26.37
N TRP A 256 -9.71 -7.32 -27.42
CA TRP A 256 -10.69 -8.28 -27.94
C TRP A 256 -10.91 -9.46 -27.02
N TRP A 257 -9.85 -9.96 -26.37
CA TRP A 257 -9.99 -10.96 -25.30
C TRP A 257 -10.95 -10.48 -24.21
N SER A 258 -10.89 -9.21 -23.82
CA SER A 258 -11.72 -8.65 -22.74
C SER A 258 -13.22 -8.65 -23.01
N VAL A 259 -13.64 -8.81 -24.27
CA VAL A 259 -15.05 -8.78 -24.70
C VAL A 259 -15.52 -10.10 -25.30
N ASP A 260 -14.67 -10.79 -26.07
CA ASP A 260 -15.04 -12.00 -26.81
C ASP A 260 -14.87 -13.27 -25.98
N GLN A 261 -13.90 -13.27 -25.07
CA GLN A 261 -13.47 -14.44 -24.30
C GLN A 261 -13.62 -14.24 -22.79
N HIS A 262 -13.86 -13.00 -22.36
CA HIS A 262 -14.04 -12.62 -20.98
C HIS A 262 -15.20 -11.63 -20.88
N ASP A 263 -15.80 -11.55 -19.69
CA ASP A 263 -16.77 -10.51 -19.37
C ASP A 263 -16.03 -9.22 -18.99
N HIS A 264 -16.11 -8.20 -19.85
CA HIS A 264 -15.45 -6.92 -19.60
C HIS A 264 -15.98 -6.23 -18.34
N GLN A 265 -17.21 -6.53 -17.90
CA GLN A 265 -17.77 -5.94 -16.69
C GLN A 265 -17.00 -6.35 -15.43
N ARG A 266 -16.26 -7.46 -15.49
CA ARG A 266 -15.40 -7.94 -14.40
C ARG A 266 -13.98 -7.37 -14.46
N LEU A 267 -13.65 -6.54 -15.44
CA LEU A 267 -12.29 -6.06 -15.67
C LEU A 267 -12.11 -4.59 -15.33
N MET A 268 -10.88 -4.20 -15.05
CA MET A 268 -10.44 -2.81 -14.98
C MET A 268 -9.15 -2.62 -15.77
N ALA A 269 -8.99 -1.45 -16.41
CA ALA A 269 -7.71 -0.99 -16.91
C ALA A 269 -7.02 -0.18 -15.81
N LYS A 270 -5.81 -0.62 -15.45
CA LYS A 270 -4.98 -0.01 -14.41
C LYS A 270 -3.69 0.50 -15.03
N PRO A 271 -3.26 1.74 -14.74
CA PRO A 271 -1.94 2.19 -15.18
C PRO A 271 -0.84 1.45 -14.42
N ASP A 272 0.24 1.10 -15.13
CA ASP A 272 1.38 0.37 -14.56
C ASP A 272 2.19 1.24 -13.58
N GLY A 273 2.13 2.57 -13.76
CA GLY A 273 2.77 3.58 -12.90
C GLY A 273 1.75 4.50 -12.24
N GLY A 274 2.06 4.94 -11.02
CA GLY A 274 1.23 5.86 -10.23
C GLY A 274 0.61 5.21 -8.99
N SER A 275 0.11 6.07 -8.10
CA SER A 275 -0.53 5.72 -6.83
C SER A 275 -1.94 6.34 -6.72
N SER A 276 -2.79 5.76 -5.86
CA SER A 276 -4.06 6.34 -5.41
C SER A 276 -5.28 6.26 -6.35
N GLY A 277 -5.34 5.27 -7.24
CA GLY A 277 -6.55 4.98 -8.04
C GLY A 277 -6.87 6.00 -9.14
N LYS A 278 -5.97 6.94 -9.44
CA LYS A 278 -6.11 7.85 -10.58
C LYS A 278 -5.91 7.07 -11.89
N GLY A 279 -6.79 7.34 -12.86
CA GLY A 279 -6.72 6.71 -14.18
C GLY A 279 -7.23 5.27 -14.22
N LEU A 280 -7.91 4.78 -13.17
CA LEU A 280 -8.59 3.48 -13.24
C LEU A 280 -9.82 3.59 -14.14
N ILE A 281 -10.00 2.61 -15.03
CA ILE A 281 -11.15 2.51 -15.94
C ILE A 281 -11.80 1.17 -15.69
N PHE A 282 -13.04 1.15 -15.21
CA PHE A 282 -13.72 -0.10 -14.88
C PHE A 282 -14.69 -0.48 -15.99
N GLY A 283 -14.61 -1.72 -16.49
CA GLY A 283 -15.46 -2.18 -17.58
C GLY A 283 -16.95 -2.18 -17.24
N GLU A 284 -17.33 -2.38 -15.96
CA GLU A 284 -18.73 -2.28 -15.50
C GLU A 284 -19.37 -0.91 -15.79
N GLN A 285 -18.58 0.14 -16.05
CA GLN A 285 -19.09 1.49 -16.34
C GLN A 285 -19.41 1.73 -17.81
N HIS A 286 -18.96 0.83 -18.68
CA HIS A 286 -18.97 1.04 -20.11
C HIS A 286 -19.76 -0.06 -20.80
N PRO A 287 -20.72 0.29 -21.66
CA PRO A 287 -21.16 -0.63 -22.70
C PRO A 287 -19.94 -1.11 -23.51
N THR A 288 -20.01 -2.31 -24.07
CA THR A 288 -18.90 -2.97 -24.77
C THR A 288 -18.20 -2.07 -25.78
N THR A 289 -18.96 -1.29 -26.57
CA THR A 289 -18.39 -0.36 -27.56
C THR A 289 -17.58 0.76 -26.90
N ALA A 290 -18.11 1.40 -25.87
CA ALA A 290 -17.43 2.47 -25.13
C ALA A 290 -16.20 1.96 -24.37
N TRP A 291 -16.22 0.71 -23.90
CA TRP A 291 -15.08 0.06 -23.26
C TRP A 291 -13.91 -0.09 -24.26
N ILE A 292 -14.19 -0.63 -25.45
CA ILE A 292 -13.19 -0.79 -26.51
C ILE A 292 -12.60 0.56 -26.91
N ASP A 293 -13.45 1.58 -27.12
CA ASP A 293 -13.01 2.91 -27.52
C ASP A 293 -12.06 3.54 -26.49
N GLU A 294 -12.39 3.44 -25.19
CA GLU A 294 -11.55 3.99 -24.14
C GLU A 294 -10.21 3.24 -24.04
N LEU A 295 -10.21 1.91 -24.11
CA LEU A 295 -8.97 1.12 -24.12
C LEU A 295 -8.07 1.47 -25.31
N GLN A 296 -8.65 1.59 -26.51
CA GLN A 296 -7.89 1.98 -27.71
C GLN A 296 -7.30 3.39 -27.59
N LYS A 297 -8.05 4.33 -27.01
CA LYS A 297 -7.59 5.70 -26.76
C LYS A 297 -6.40 5.72 -25.82
N VAL A 298 -6.45 4.95 -24.73
CA VAL A 298 -5.34 4.86 -23.77
C VAL A 298 -4.11 4.19 -24.40
N LEU A 299 -4.32 3.08 -25.14
CA LEU A 299 -3.27 2.36 -25.84
C LEU A 299 -2.55 3.24 -26.89
N LYS A 300 -3.30 4.01 -27.70
CA LYS A 300 -2.76 4.94 -28.70
C LYS A 300 -2.09 6.16 -28.07
N GLY A 301 -2.52 6.56 -26.87
CA GLY A 301 -2.00 7.73 -26.16
C GLY A 301 -0.52 7.60 -25.78
N GLY A 302 -0.01 6.38 -25.58
CA GLY A 302 1.42 6.04 -25.48
C GLY A 302 2.20 6.62 -24.29
N LYS A 303 1.66 7.60 -23.56
CA LYS A 303 2.34 8.29 -22.45
C LYS A 303 2.44 7.47 -21.17
N GLN A 304 1.50 6.57 -20.94
CA GLN A 304 1.44 5.72 -19.76
C GLN A 304 1.02 4.32 -20.19
N LYS A 305 1.74 3.30 -19.70
CA LYS A 305 1.37 1.90 -19.95
C LYS A 305 0.23 1.49 -19.01
N TYR A 306 -0.65 0.66 -19.53
CA TYR A 306 -1.80 0.11 -18.83
C TYR A 306 -1.79 -1.40 -18.94
N SER A 307 -2.47 -2.02 -18.00
CA SER A 307 -2.76 -3.44 -17.98
C SER A 307 -4.24 -3.65 -17.66
N LEU A 308 -4.82 -4.74 -18.16
CA LEU A 308 -6.15 -5.21 -17.79
C LEU A 308 -6.05 -6.14 -16.58
N TRP A 309 -6.92 -5.92 -15.61
CA TRP A 309 -6.96 -6.65 -14.35
C TRP A 309 -8.36 -7.13 -14.04
N GLU A 310 -8.48 -8.32 -13.47
CA GLU A 310 -9.72 -8.75 -12.87
C GLU A 310 -10.06 -7.88 -11.65
N THR A 311 -11.31 -7.46 -11.56
CA THR A 311 -11.78 -6.60 -10.48
C THR A 311 -12.07 -7.43 -9.24
N GLN A 312 -11.24 -7.31 -8.21
CA GLN A 312 -11.34 -8.10 -6.98
C GLN A 312 -11.94 -7.29 -5.82
N TRP A 313 -13.18 -6.81 -5.96
CA TRP A 313 -13.83 -5.96 -4.95
C TRP A 313 -13.63 -6.44 -3.51
N LEU A 314 -13.31 -5.50 -2.61
CA LEU A 314 -13.17 -5.79 -1.19
C LEU A 314 -14.49 -6.34 -0.62
N PRO A 315 -14.44 -7.28 0.33
CA PRO A 315 -15.64 -7.85 0.92
C PRO A 315 -16.41 -6.79 1.72
N SER A 316 -17.74 -6.92 1.72
CA SER A 316 -18.60 -6.20 2.67
C SER A 316 -18.69 -6.97 3.97
N VAL A 317 -18.50 -6.28 5.09
CA VAL A 317 -18.67 -6.79 6.44
C VAL A 317 -19.62 -5.88 7.19
N THR A 318 -20.67 -6.46 7.77
CA THR A 318 -21.65 -5.72 8.56
C THR A 318 -21.18 -5.64 10.01
N ILE A 319 -21.05 -4.44 10.56
CA ILE A 319 -20.73 -4.17 11.97
C ILE A 319 -21.79 -3.22 12.50
N ASP A 320 -22.48 -3.59 13.58
CA ASP A 320 -23.57 -2.80 14.19
C ASP A 320 -24.66 -2.35 13.21
N GLY A 321 -24.97 -3.19 12.21
CA GLY A 321 -25.98 -2.92 11.19
C GLY A 321 -25.51 -2.04 10.02
N GLU A 322 -24.26 -1.60 10.03
CA GLU A 322 -23.64 -0.81 8.95
C GLU A 322 -22.67 -1.67 8.15
N ASP A 323 -22.64 -1.49 6.82
CA ASP A 323 -21.79 -2.27 5.91
C ASP A 323 -20.46 -1.55 5.63
N PHE A 324 -19.35 -2.28 5.79
CA PHE A 324 -17.99 -1.78 5.61
C PHE A 324 -17.22 -2.59 4.56
N ALA A 325 -16.46 -1.88 3.73
CA ALA A 325 -15.40 -2.48 2.91
C ALA A 325 -14.13 -2.63 3.75
N ILE A 326 -13.53 -3.82 3.77
CA ILE A 326 -12.29 -4.10 4.53
C ILE A 326 -11.11 -4.29 3.59
N ASP A 327 -10.04 -3.52 3.81
CA ASP A 327 -8.79 -3.55 3.08
C ASP A 327 -7.66 -4.03 4.00
N PHE A 328 -6.94 -5.07 3.59
CA PHE A 328 -6.01 -5.83 4.44
C PHE A 328 -4.56 -5.68 3.97
N ASN A 329 -3.71 -5.08 4.82
CA ASN A 329 -2.39 -4.60 4.41
C ASN A 329 -1.27 -5.10 5.34
N PRO A 330 -0.90 -6.38 5.28
CA PRO A 330 0.22 -6.90 6.06
C PRO A 330 1.54 -6.29 5.56
N ALA A 331 2.36 -5.91 6.53
CA ALA A 331 3.66 -5.31 6.35
C ALA A 331 4.76 -6.25 6.85
N PHE A 332 5.83 -6.29 6.08
CA PHE A 332 6.95 -7.19 6.29
C PHE A 332 8.27 -6.43 6.21
N TRP A 333 9.24 -6.87 6.99
CA TRP A 333 10.64 -6.59 6.71
C TRP A 333 11.13 -7.56 5.65
N ILE A 334 11.77 -7.05 4.61
CA ILE A 334 12.37 -7.84 3.55
C ILE A 334 13.88 -7.61 3.53
N ASP A 335 14.63 -8.71 3.37
CA ASP A 335 16.06 -8.71 3.09
C ASP A 335 16.35 -9.81 2.07
N GLY A 336 16.35 -9.45 0.78
CA GLY A 336 16.49 -10.41 -0.32
C GLY A 336 15.37 -11.45 -0.37
N ASP A 337 15.71 -12.71 -0.11
CA ASP A 337 14.75 -13.82 -0.11
C ASP A 337 14.05 -13.98 1.25
N ASP A 338 14.59 -13.37 2.31
CA ASP A 338 14.02 -13.40 3.64
C ASP A 338 12.92 -12.35 3.77
N ILE A 339 11.78 -12.80 4.29
CA ILE A 339 10.61 -11.96 4.54
C ILE A 339 10.03 -12.30 5.92
N GLU A 340 9.98 -11.28 6.77
CA GLU A 340 9.58 -11.35 8.17
C GLU A 340 8.37 -10.46 8.42
N TYR A 341 7.34 -11.03 9.03
CA TYR A 341 6.10 -10.30 9.33
C TYR A 341 6.31 -9.33 10.47
N LEU A 342 5.81 -8.10 10.33
CA LEU A 342 5.89 -7.08 11.37
C LEU A 342 4.51 -6.78 11.96
N TYR A 343 3.58 -6.35 11.10
CA TYR A 343 2.24 -5.92 11.52
C TYR A 343 1.26 -5.95 10.35
N THR A 344 -0.03 -5.75 10.62
CA THR A 344 -1.03 -5.53 9.58
C THR A 344 -1.73 -4.20 9.79
N ILE A 345 -2.06 -3.50 8.70
CA ILE A 345 -2.95 -2.35 8.73
C ILE A 345 -4.29 -2.78 8.11
N ILE A 346 -5.38 -2.57 8.84
CA ILE A 346 -6.74 -2.83 8.33
C ILE A 346 -7.44 -1.50 8.14
N ARG A 347 -7.74 -1.19 6.88
CA ARG A 347 -8.44 0.04 6.53
C ARG A 347 -9.90 -0.31 6.26
N VAL A 348 -10.80 0.53 6.75
CA VAL A 348 -12.25 0.34 6.57
C VAL A 348 -12.88 1.61 6.02
N ASP A 349 -13.82 1.43 5.09
CA ASP A 349 -14.68 2.51 4.57
C ASP A 349 -16.12 2.00 4.53
N PHE A 350 -17.09 2.91 4.50
CA PHE A 350 -18.47 2.51 4.27
C PHE A 350 -18.58 1.84 2.89
N TYR A 351 -19.22 0.66 2.84
CA TYR A 351 -19.23 -0.15 1.64
C TYR A 351 -19.91 0.57 0.46
N GLU A 352 -21.04 1.23 0.72
CA GLU A 352 -21.73 2.04 -0.29
C GLU A 352 -20.81 3.10 -0.88
N ARG A 353 -20.08 3.82 -0.03
CA ARG A 353 -19.16 4.86 -0.45
C ARG A 353 -17.98 4.30 -1.23
N TYR A 354 -17.37 3.21 -0.76
CA TYR A 354 -16.31 2.49 -1.46
C TYR A 354 -16.74 2.12 -2.89
N ARG A 355 -17.96 1.58 -3.02
CA ARG A 355 -18.57 1.24 -4.33
C ARG A 355 -18.83 2.48 -5.19
N GLN A 356 -19.36 3.55 -4.61
CA GLN A 356 -19.64 4.80 -5.33
C GLN A 356 -18.37 5.51 -5.81
N GLU A 357 -17.33 5.55 -4.97
CA GLU A 357 -16.05 6.18 -5.30
C GLU A 357 -15.18 5.32 -6.22
N ARG A 358 -15.56 4.05 -6.43
CA ARG A 358 -14.93 3.10 -7.37
C ARG A 358 -13.43 3.02 -7.19
N LYS A 359 -13.02 2.75 -5.96
CA LYS A 359 -11.63 2.54 -5.59
C LYS A 359 -11.39 1.04 -5.44
N ILE A 360 -10.17 0.61 -5.73
CA ILE A 360 -9.75 -0.78 -5.51
C ILE A 360 -9.27 -1.01 -4.07
N ASN A 361 -8.76 0.04 -3.44
CA ASN A 361 -8.30 0.06 -2.07
C ASN A 361 -9.03 1.15 -1.27
N VAL A 362 -9.06 0.98 0.05
CA VAL A 362 -9.67 1.96 0.94
C VAL A 362 -8.71 3.13 1.14
N SER A 363 -9.13 4.30 0.65
CA SER A 363 -8.32 5.54 0.68
C SER A 363 -8.45 6.36 1.97
N GLN A 364 -9.36 5.97 2.86
CA GLN A 364 -9.77 6.72 4.06
C GLN A 364 -10.02 5.77 5.23
N GLY A 365 -9.65 6.18 6.44
CA GLY A 365 -9.71 5.30 7.62
C GLY A 365 -8.44 4.47 7.77
N ALA A 366 -7.77 4.57 8.91
CA ALA A 366 -6.78 3.59 9.31
C ALA A 366 -7.23 3.03 10.66
N GLY A 367 -7.66 1.78 10.66
CA GLY A 367 -7.48 0.93 11.82
C GLY A 367 -6.07 0.32 11.72
N ILE A 368 -5.36 0.22 12.83
CA ILE A 368 -4.14 -0.60 12.88
C ILE A 368 -4.56 -1.95 13.45
N ALA A 369 -4.32 -3.02 12.71
CA ALA A 369 -4.52 -4.39 13.17
C ALA A 369 -3.13 -5.01 13.40
N GLY A 370 -2.48 -4.61 14.48
CA GLY A 370 -1.15 -5.07 14.87
C GLY A 370 -1.16 -5.66 16.28
N LEU A 371 -0.10 -6.40 16.59
CA LEU A 371 0.14 -7.21 17.80
C LEU A 371 -0.51 -6.66 19.09
N ILE A 372 -1.46 -7.41 19.64
CA ILE A 372 -1.59 -7.46 21.11
C ILE A 372 -0.51 -8.43 21.56
N TYR A 373 0.53 -7.92 22.21
CA TYR A 373 1.40 -8.75 23.04
C TYR A 373 0.69 -9.12 24.33
#